data_AF-A0A377PPY5-F1
#
_entry.id   AF-A0A377PPY5-F1
#
_cell.length_a   1.000
_cell.length_b   1.000
_cell.length_c   1.000
_cell.angle_alpha   90.00
_cell.angle_beta   90.00
_cell.angle_gamma   90.00
#
_symmetry.space_group_name_H-M   'P 1'
#
loop_
_entity.id
_entity.type
_entity.pdbx_description
1 polymer ?
#
loop_
_entity_poly.entity_id
_entity_poly.type
_entity_poly.pdbx_seq_one_letter_code
_entity_poly.pdbx_strand_id
1 'polypeptide(L)'
;MHPQSSKCVIALTGGLVINNPADPEQIHRWPIFADLCGIKAGDRLNISVFERFIAHPDGMFKGTPPHALRVWFINRLYQIDNALLGSLTALLKARPELNTIWIGAVQESPPITHQLCQSQTT
;
A
#
# COMPACT_ATOMS: atom_id res chain seq x y z
N MET A 1 -5.08 16.92 -2.76
CA MET A 1 -6.51 17.10 -2.42
C MET A 1 -7.28 16.16 -3.33
N HIS A 2 -7.93 15.13 -2.79
CA HIS A 2 -8.77 14.25 -3.60
C HIS A 2 -10.10 14.98 -3.91
N PRO A 3 -10.73 14.74 -5.07
CA PRO A 3 -12.08 15.23 -5.33
C PRO A 3 -13.02 14.85 -4.18
N GLN A 4 -13.88 15.76 -3.73
CA GLN A 4 -14.87 15.48 -2.67
C GLN A 4 -15.82 14.31 -3.02
N SER A 5 -15.85 13.89 -4.29
CA SER A 5 -16.74 12.86 -4.83
C SER A 5 -16.02 11.61 -5.35
N SER A 6 -14.75 11.36 -4.98
CA SER A 6 -14.05 10.15 -5.43
C SER A 6 -14.72 8.89 -4.91
N LYS A 7 -15.12 7.99 -5.81
CA LYS A 7 -15.64 6.65 -5.45
C LYS A 7 -14.53 5.66 -5.08
N CYS A 8 -13.30 5.92 -5.52
CA CYS A 8 -12.14 5.07 -5.30
C CYS A 8 -10.87 5.92 -5.25
N VAL A 9 -9.96 5.57 -4.35
CA VAL A 9 -8.61 6.11 -4.23
C VAL A 9 -7.64 4.95 -4.29
N ILE A 10 -6.74 5.00 -5.28
CA ILE A 10 -5.69 4.01 -5.49
C ILE A 10 -4.37 4.62 -5.05
N ALA A 11 -3.76 4.06 -4.01
CA ALA A 11 -2.40 4.38 -3.62
C ALA A 11 -1.41 3.46 -4.36
N LEU A 12 -0.42 4.05 -5.02
CA LEU A 12 0.54 3.32 -5.85
C LEU A 12 1.91 3.24 -5.17
N THR A 13 2.45 2.03 -5.02
CA THR A 13 3.81 1.79 -4.53
C THR A 13 4.56 0.93 -5.53
N GLY A 14 5.85 1.19 -5.76
CA GLY A 14 6.69 0.30 -6.57
C GLY A 14 7.08 -0.95 -5.77
N GLY A 15 6.86 -2.15 -6.30
CA GLY A 15 7.15 -3.43 -5.64
C GLY A 15 8.61 -3.58 -5.21
N LEU A 16 9.54 -2.95 -5.93
CA LEU A 16 10.96 -2.91 -5.59
C LEU A 16 11.26 -2.23 -4.24
N VAL A 17 10.34 -1.42 -3.68
CA VAL A 17 10.58 -0.80 -2.37
C VAL A 17 10.24 -1.75 -1.22
N ILE A 18 9.43 -2.79 -1.45
CA ILE A 18 9.01 -3.71 -0.39
C ILE A 18 10.21 -4.58 0.03
N ASN A 19 10.43 -4.70 1.34
CA ASN A 19 11.53 -5.41 1.97
C ASN A 19 12.94 -4.91 1.60
N ASN A 20 13.04 -3.73 0.97
CA ASN A 20 14.29 -3.07 0.66
C ASN A 20 14.57 -1.92 1.66
N PRO A 21 15.83 -1.47 1.79
CA PRO A 21 16.18 -0.33 2.62
C PRO A 21 15.48 0.96 2.15
N ALA A 22 15.08 1.79 3.10
CA ALA A 22 14.53 3.10 2.84
C ALA A 22 15.60 4.02 2.25
N ASP A 23 15.39 4.45 1.01
CA ASP A 23 16.24 5.42 0.32
C ASP A 23 15.51 6.78 0.25
N PRO A 24 15.96 7.80 1.01
CA PRO A 24 15.40 9.14 0.97
C PRO A 24 15.33 9.78 -0.42
N GLU A 25 16.26 9.42 -1.32
CA GLU A 25 16.30 9.97 -2.69
C GLU A 25 15.19 9.41 -3.57
N GLN A 26 14.71 8.20 -3.26
CA GLN A 26 13.66 7.50 -4.02
C GLN A 26 12.27 7.64 -3.39
N ILE A 27 12.16 8.28 -2.22
CA ILE A 27 10.91 8.42 -1.48
C ILE A 27 10.44 9.88 -1.49
N HIS A 28 9.34 10.13 -2.20
CA HIS A 28 8.70 11.43 -2.23
C HIS A 28 8.30 11.89 -0.82
N ARG A 29 8.64 13.15 -0.50
CA ARG A 29 8.35 13.77 0.81
C ARG A 29 8.90 12.93 1.97
N TRP A 30 10.11 12.39 1.79
CA TRP A 30 10.83 11.56 2.78
C TRP A 30 10.65 12.00 4.24
N PRO A 31 10.86 13.29 4.63
CA PRO A 31 10.74 13.67 6.04
C PRO A 31 9.38 13.35 6.65
N ILE A 32 8.31 13.49 5.86
CA ILE A 32 6.94 13.21 6.32
C ILE A 32 6.71 11.70 6.37
N PHE A 33 7.13 10.96 5.35
CA PHE A 33 7.01 9.51 5.35
C PHE A 33 7.78 8.88 6.51
N ALA A 34 9.02 9.31 6.73
CA ALA A 34 9.88 8.83 7.80
C ALA A 34 9.28 9.08 9.19
N ASP A 35 8.74 10.27 9.42
CA ASP A 35 8.08 10.65 10.67
C ASP A 35 6.80 9.83 10.92
N LEU A 36 5.89 9.78 9.94
CA LEU A 36 4.64 9.02 10.04
C LEU A 36 4.87 7.52 10.24
N CYS A 37 5.91 6.99 9.61
CA CYS A 37 6.27 5.57 9.70
C CYS A 37 7.22 5.27 10.86
N GLY A 38 7.80 6.27 11.53
CA GLY A 38 8.81 6.08 12.57
C GLY A 38 10.06 5.33 12.09
N ILE A 39 10.57 5.66 10.90
CA ILE A 39 11.74 5.00 10.29
C ILE A 39 12.85 6.00 9.97
N LYS A 40 14.06 5.49 9.74
CA LYS A 40 15.25 6.21 9.30
C LYS A 40 15.73 5.69 7.94
N ALA A 41 16.63 6.45 7.31
CA ALA A 41 17.28 6.02 6.08
C ALA A 41 18.03 4.69 6.34
N GLY A 42 17.91 3.74 5.41
CA GLY A 42 18.48 2.40 5.54
C GLY A 42 17.59 1.39 6.28
N ASP A 43 16.56 1.83 7.02
CA ASP A 43 15.63 0.91 7.66
C ASP A 43 14.87 0.09 6.61
N ARG A 44 14.60 -1.18 6.91
CA ARG A 44 13.87 -2.05 5.98
C ARG A 44 12.39 -1.65 5.90
N LEU A 45 11.92 -1.36 4.68
CA LEU A 45 10.51 -1.12 4.35
C LEU A 45 9.72 -2.43 4.31
N ASN A 46 9.52 -3.04 5.49
CA ASN A 46 8.71 -4.25 5.64
C ASN A 46 7.19 -3.92 5.62
N ILE A 47 6.36 -4.95 5.70
CA ILE A 47 4.90 -4.80 5.66
C ILE A 47 4.35 -3.98 6.84
N SER A 48 4.96 -4.02 8.03
CA SER A 48 4.46 -3.25 9.18
C SER A 48 4.69 -1.74 9.03
N VAL A 49 5.71 -1.32 8.26
CA VAL A 49 5.90 0.09 7.86
C VAL A 49 4.71 0.56 7.02
N PHE A 50 4.32 -0.21 6.00
CA PHE A 50 3.16 0.14 5.17
C PHE A 50 1.85 0.06 5.95
N GLU A 51 1.71 -0.91 6.85
CA GLU A 51 0.55 -1.01 7.73
C GLU A 51 0.37 0.27 8.56
N ARG A 52 1.45 0.76 9.18
CA ARG A 52 1.43 2.02 9.94
C ARG A 52 1.05 3.20 9.05
N PHE A 53 1.59 3.25 7.84
CA PHE A 53 1.28 4.32 6.89
C PHE A 53 -0.17 4.27 6.40
N ILE A 54 -0.75 3.09 6.22
CA ILE A 54 -2.16 2.90 5.85
C ILE A 54 -3.08 3.35 6.98
N ALA A 55 -2.75 3.00 8.22
CA ALA A 55 -3.55 3.31 9.39
C ALA A 55 -3.50 4.79 9.80
N HIS A 56 -2.44 5.51 9.41
CA HIS A 56 -2.25 6.89 9.84
C HIS A 56 -3.23 7.86 9.11
N PRO A 57 -3.94 8.77 9.82
CA PRO A 57 -4.83 9.75 9.21
C PRO A 57 -4.18 10.64 8.14
N ASP A 58 -2.92 11.02 8.36
CA ASP A 58 -2.08 11.75 7.38
C ASP A 58 -1.26 10.86 6.44
N GLY A 59 -1.53 9.55 6.47
CA GLY A 59 -0.77 8.53 5.77
C GLY A 59 -1.20 8.28 4.32
N MET A 60 -1.11 7.01 3.90
CA MET A 60 -1.28 6.57 2.51
C MET A 60 -2.61 7.03 1.88
N PHE A 61 -3.69 7.06 2.67
CA PHE A 61 -5.03 7.43 2.21
C PHE A 61 -5.52 8.77 2.77
N LYS A 62 -4.59 9.68 3.11
CA LYS A 62 -4.92 11.01 3.65
C LYS A 62 -5.98 11.72 2.81
N GLY A 63 -7.06 12.15 3.47
CA GLY A 63 -8.15 12.91 2.83
C GLY A 63 -9.02 12.09 1.86
N THR A 64 -8.91 10.76 1.89
CA THR A 64 -9.84 9.88 1.18
C THR A 64 -11.25 10.02 1.75
N PRO A 65 -12.28 10.30 0.93
CA PRO A 65 -13.65 10.37 1.41
C PRO A 65 -14.07 9.07 2.12
N PRO A 66 -14.90 9.12 3.19
CA PRO A 66 -15.27 7.92 3.96
C PRO A 66 -15.93 6.80 3.13
N HIS A 67 -16.65 7.18 2.06
CA HIS A 67 -17.34 6.27 1.16
C HIS A 67 -16.47 5.74 0.01
N ALA A 68 -15.26 6.27 -0.15
CA ALA A 68 -14.39 5.89 -1.25
C ALA A 68 -13.70 4.55 -0.94
N LEU A 69 -13.63 3.69 -1.95
CA LEU A 69 -12.81 2.49 -1.88
C LEU A 69 -11.33 2.87 -1.73
N ARG A 70 -10.63 2.24 -0.80
CA ARG A 70 -9.19 2.33 -0.62
C ARG A 70 -8.54 1.10 -1.24
N VAL A 71 -7.73 1.33 -2.26
CA VAL A 71 -6.98 0.29 -2.96
C VAL A 71 -5.50 0.57 -2.80
N TRP A 72 -4.73 -0.40 -2.32
CA TRP A 72 -3.28 -0.33 -2.38
C TRP A 72 -2.78 -1.14 -3.57
N PHE A 73 -2.18 -0.48 -4.56
CA PHE A 73 -1.61 -1.12 -5.73
C PHE A 73 -0.08 -1.16 -5.64
N ILE A 74 0.45 -2.39 -5.57
CA ILE A 74 1.88 -2.69 -5.62
C ILE A 74 2.27 -2.96 -7.08
N ASN A 75 2.87 -1.97 -7.72
CA ASN A 75 3.21 -1.94 -9.14
C ASN A 75 4.64 -2.42 -9.42
N ARG A 76 4.88 -3.09 -10.55
CA ARG A 76 6.15 -3.75 -10.91
C ARG A 76 6.57 -4.83 -9.90
N LEU A 77 5.59 -5.59 -9.41
CA LEU A 77 5.83 -6.82 -8.63
C LEU A 77 5.38 -8.02 -9.47
N TYR A 78 6.33 -8.66 -10.14
CA TYR A 78 6.08 -9.74 -11.10
C TYR A 78 5.93 -11.12 -10.45
N GLN A 79 6.57 -11.31 -9.30
CA GLN A 79 6.54 -12.56 -8.54
C GLN A 79 6.27 -12.23 -7.07
N ILE A 80 5.44 -13.05 -6.44
CA ILE A 80 5.15 -12.96 -5.01
C ILE A 80 5.39 -14.33 -4.39
N ASP A 81 6.20 -14.36 -3.33
CA ASP A 81 6.40 -15.56 -2.55
C ASP A 81 5.29 -15.74 -1.50
N ASN A 82 5.20 -16.95 -0.93
CA ASN A 82 4.17 -17.27 0.07
C ASN A 82 4.30 -16.44 1.36
N ALA A 83 5.51 -15.96 1.70
CA ALA A 83 5.74 -15.20 2.91
C ALA A 83 5.18 -13.77 2.78
N LEU A 84 5.45 -13.12 1.65
CA LEU A 84 4.89 -11.83 1.31
C LEU A 84 3.37 -11.92 1.12
N LEU A 85 2.87 -12.95 0.43
CA LEU A 85 1.44 -13.20 0.27
C LEU A 85 0.73 -13.34 1.63
N GLY A 86 1.30 -14.14 2.54
CA GLY A 86 0.78 -14.31 3.90
C GLY A 86 0.75 -12.99 4.68
N SER A 87 1.82 -12.21 4.59
CA SER A 87 1.93 -10.91 5.27
C SER A 87 0.91 -9.89 4.75
N LEU A 88 0.74 -9.78 3.42
CA LEU A 88 -0.25 -8.89 2.80
C LEU A 88 -1.69 -9.34 3.13
N THR A 89 -1.94 -10.64 3.16
CA THR A 89 -3.25 -11.20 3.55
C THR A 89 -3.57 -10.87 5.01
N ALA A 90 -2.60 -11.02 5.92
CA ALA A 90 -2.76 -10.67 7.33
C ALA A 90 -3.02 -9.18 7.52
N LEU A 91 -2.25 -8.32 6.82
CA LEU A 91 -2.46 -6.87 6.83
C LEU A 91 -3.88 -6.51 6.35
N LEU A 92 -4.32 -7.06 5.22
CA LEU A 92 -5.65 -6.76 4.69
C LEU A 92 -6.78 -7.15 5.65
N LYS A 93 -6.61 -8.25 6.39
CA LYS A 93 -7.56 -8.66 7.44
C LYS A 93 -7.53 -7.74 8.65
N ALA A 94 -6.36 -7.23 9.03
CA ALA A 94 -6.20 -6.34 10.18
C ALA A 94 -6.68 -4.90 9.91
N ARG A 95 -6.88 -4.52 8.64
CA ARG A 95 -7.19 -3.15 8.20
C ARG A 95 -8.52 -3.10 7.45
N PRO A 96 -9.68 -3.09 8.15
CA PRO A 96 -11.00 -3.09 7.52
C PRO A 96 -11.22 -1.87 6.61
N GLU A 97 -10.52 -0.75 6.85
CA GLU A 97 -10.56 0.46 6.03
C GLU A 97 -9.95 0.29 4.63
N LEU A 98 -9.07 -0.71 4.42
CA LEU A 98 -8.42 -1.04 3.16
C LEU A 98 -9.23 -2.12 2.44
N ASN A 99 -9.82 -1.80 1.29
CA ASN A 99 -10.76 -2.72 0.63
C ASN A 99 -10.05 -3.86 -0.10
N THR A 100 -8.94 -3.57 -0.76
CA THR A 100 -8.22 -4.57 -1.56
C THR A 100 -6.77 -4.15 -1.80
N ILE A 101 -5.91 -5.16 -1.98
CA ILE A 101 -4.53 -4.98 -2.44
C ILE A 101 -4.44 -5.55 -3.85
N TRP A 102 -3.99 -4.73 -4.79
CA TRP A 102 -3.70 -5.13 -6.15
C TRP A 102 -2.20 -5.29 -6.33
N ILE A 103 -1.82 -6.28 -7.14
CA ILE A 103 -0.42 -6.58 -7.47
C ILE A 103 -0.33 -6.79 -8.97
N GLY A 104 0.70 -6.23 -9.58
CA GLY A 104 0.96 -6.38 -11.01
C GLY A 104 1.85 -5.27 -11.54
N ALA A 105 1.69 -4.94 -12.81
CA ALA A 105 2.43 -3.90 -13.51
C ALA A 105 1.52 -3.13 -14.46
N VAL A 106 1.36 -1.81 -14.25
CA VAL A 106 0.46 -0.95 -15.05
C VAL A 106 0.73 -1.04 -16.56
N GLN A 107 1.98 -1.34 -16.95
CA GLN A 107 2.42 -1.42 -18.34
C GLN A 107 2.23 -2.80 -18.97
N GLU A 108 1.75 -3.79 -18.21
CA GLU A 108 1.49 -5.16 -18.69
C GLU A 108 0.02 -5.41 -19.02
N SER A 109 -0.25 -6.51 -19.73
CA SER A 109 -1.60 -6.97 -20.08
C SER A 109 -1.77 -8.44 -19.68
N PRO A 110 -2.59 -8.76 -18.66
CA PRO A 110 -3.35 -7.83 -17.82
C PRO A 110 -2.45 -7.06 -16.84
N PRO A 111 -2.81 -5.82 -16.45
CA PRO A 111 -1.98 -5.02 -15.55
C PRO A 111 -2.04 -5.44 -14.08
N ILE A 112 -3.09 -6.18 -13.69
CA ILE A 112 -3.27 -6.75 -12.35
C ILE A 112 -3.17 -8.26 -12.49
N THR A 113 -2.17 -8.85 -11.85
CA THR A 113 -1.91 -10.29 -11.89
C THR A 113 -2.42 -10.99 -10.64
N HIS A 114 -2.50 -10.29 -9.51
CA HIS A 114 -3.07 -10.80 -8.27
C HIS A 114 -3.93 -9.74 -7.58
N GLN A 115 -4.99 -10.20 -6.93
CA GLN A 115 -5.88 -9.38 -6.14
C GLN A 115 -6.16 -10.07 -4.81
N LEU A 116 -5.94 -9.33 -3.71
CA LEU A 116 -6.34 -9.73 -2.37
C LEU A 116 -7.57 -8.93 -1.98
N CYS A 117 -8.66 -9.62 -1.67
CA CYS A 117 -9.91 -9.02 -1.21
C CYS A 117 -10.15 -9.39 0.26
N GLN A 118 -10.81 -8.49 1.00
CA GLN A 118 -11.41 -8.89 2.26
C GLN A 118 -12.39 -10.04 2.01
N SER A 119 -12.32 -11.09 2.82
CA SER A 119 -13.34 -12.13 2.81
C SER A 119 -14.65 -11.49 3.24
N GLN A 120 -15.65 -11.44 2.36
CA GLN A 120 -16.99 -10.99 2.72
C GLN A 120 -17.47 -11.91 3.84
N THR A 121 -17.63 -11.36 5.04
CA THR A 121 -18.38 -12.05 6.09
C THR A 121 -19.84 -11.85 5.72
N THR A 122 -20.45 -12.89 5.15
CA THR A 122 -21.89 -12.99 4.92
C THR A 122 -22.65 -12.96 6.24
#